data_AF-A0A7V4MSQ5-F1
#
_entry.id   AF-A0A7V4MSQ5-F1
#
_cell.length_a   1.000
_cell.length_b   1.000
_cell.length_c   1.000
_cell.angle_alpha   90.00
_cell.angle_beta   90.00
_cell.angle_gamma   90.00
#
_symmetry.space_group_name_H-M   'P 1'
#
loop_
_entity.id
_entity.type
_entity.pdbx_description
1 polymer ?
#
loop_
_entity_poly.entity_id
_entity_poly.type
_entity_poly.pdbx_seq_one_letter_code
_entity_poly.pdbx_strand_id
1 'polypeptide(L)'
;MFKNRQVIKNAVLDIIGEGVWGLQSGMLPAATVFTILLIRYQANNTMIGLVSAIQGGTWFLPQIFGLFLFTSVKNRRRNLVLWHVLIVIPFQLLCGILVFLENMLDPFWLRWGLIFLFAMFYLSMGVIVGVWCEWL
;
A
#
# COMPACT_ATOMS: atom_id res chain seq x y z
N MET A 1 -18.93 3.67 31.92
CA MET A 1 -17.64 4.35 31.67
C MET A 1 -17.37 4.67 30.18
N PHE A 2 -18.32 4.47 29.25
CA PHE A 2 -18.32 5.16 27.95
C PHE A 2 -19.74 5.64 27.63
N LYS A 3 -20.07 6.88 27.99
CA LYS A 3 -21.40 7.48 27.71
C LYS A 3 -21.48 8.10 26.32
N ASN A 4 -20.38 8.18 25.58
CA ASN A 4 -20.35 8.86 24.29
C ASN A 4 -20.53 7.85 23.14
N ARG A 5 -21.77 7.72 22.66
CA ARG A 5 -22.16 6.84 21.55
C ARG A 5 -21.36 7.10 20.28
N GLN A 6 -20.90 8.34 20.09
CA GLN A 6 -20.01 8.75 18.99
C GLN A 6 -18.64 8.07 19.07
N VAL A 7 -18.06 8.00 20.27
CA VAL A 7 -16.72 7.42 20.50
C VAL A 7 -16.75 5.92 20.23
N ILE A 8 -17.79 5.22 20.72
CA ILE A 8 -17.97 3.79 20.45
C ILE A 8 -18.13 3.54 18.95
N LYS A 9 -18.93 4.35 18.25
CA LYS A 9 -19.11 4.22 16.81
C LYS A 9 -17.79 4.42 16.05
N ASN A 10 -16.99 5.42 16.41
CA ASN A 10 -15.68 5.66 15.78
C ASN A 10 -14.70 4.52 16.07
N ALA A 11 -14.62 4.05 17.31
CA ALA A 11 -13.76 2.94 17.70
C ALA A 11 -14.12 1.64 16.96
N VAL A 12 -15.41 1.34 16.77
CA VAL A 12 -15.83 0.17 16.00
C VAL A 12 -15.41 0.29 14.53
N LEU A 13 -15.56 1.47 13.92
CA LEU A 13 -15.13 1.69 12.54
C LEU A 13 -13.61 1.56 12.38
N ASP A 14 -12.86 2.06 13.36
CA ASP A 14 -11.40 1.97 13.41
C ASP A 14 -10.93 0.51 13.55
N ILE A 15 -11.49 -0.23 14.52
CA ILE A 15 -11.18 -1.66 14.73
C ILE A 15 -11.51 -2.49 13.48
N ILE A 16 -12.62 -2.21 12.80
CA ILE A 16 -12.95 -2.90 11.55
C ILE A 16 -11.97 -2.51 10.45
N GLY A 17 -11.61 -1.22 10.34
CA GLY A 17 -10.65 -0.72 9.36
C GLY A 17 -9.28 -1.36 9.54
N GLU A 18 -8.72 -1.29 10.74
CA GLU A 18 -7.45 -1.91 11.15
C GLU A 18 -7.51 -3.44 11.03
N GLY A 19 -8.66 -4.05 11.34
CA GLY A 19 -8.87 -5.49 11.16
C GLY A 19 -8.81 -5.91 9.69
N VAL A 20 -9.48 -5.16 8.79
CA VAL A 20 -9.44 -5.41 7.34
C VAL A 20 -8.05 -5.14 6.78
N TRP A 21 -7.41 -4.04 7.19
CA TRP A 21 -6.04 -3.71 6.78
C TRP A 21 -5.02 -4.73 7.28
N GLY A 22 -5.12 -5.15 8.54
CA GLY A 22 -4.32 -6.20 9.16
C GLY A 22 -4.49 -7.56 8.48
N LEU A 23 -5.73 -7.89 8.10
CA LEU A 23 -6.03 -9.11 7.35
C LEU A 23 -5.48 -9.04 5.92
N GLN A 24 -5.59 -7.90 5.23
CA GLN A 24 -4.99 -7.69 3.91
C GLN A 24 -3.45 -7.80 3.98
N SER A 25 -2.81 -7.13 4.93
CA SER A 25 -1.36 -7.14 5.11
C SER A 25 -0.84 -8.52 5.56
N GLY A 26 -1.62 -9.27 6.32
CA GLY A 26 -1.29 -10.61 6.81
C GLY A 26 -1.55 -11.75 5.81
N MET A 27 -2.57 -11.64 4.96
CA MET A 27 -2.89 -12.67 3.94
C MET A 27 -2.14 -12.46 2.63
N LEU A 28 -1.75 -11.23 2.31
CA LEU A 28 -0.95 -10.88 1.14
C LEU A 28 0.32 -10.10 1.54
N PRO A 29 1.20 -10.63 2.43
CA PRO A 29 2.47 -9.98 2.65
C PRO A 29 3.23 -9.94 1.32
N ALA A 30 3.64 -8.73 0.92
CA ALA A 30 4.56 -8.53 -0.18
C ALA A 30 5.74 -9.51 -0.13
N ALA A 31 6.32 -9.69 1.05
CA ALA A 31 7.48 -10.54 1.23
C ALA A 31 7.24 -12.02 0.89
N THR A 32 5.98 -12.51 0.91
CA THR A 32 5.66 -13.92 0.69
C THR A 32 5.04 -14.14 -0.69
N VAL A 33 3.83 -13.63 -0.94
CA VAL A 33 3.10 -13.91 -2.18
C VAL A 33 3.77 -13.26 -3.39
N PHE A 34 4.21 -12.02 -3.25
CA PHE A 34 4.85 -11.29 -4.34
C PHE A 34 6.24 -11.84 -4.66
N THR A 35 7.02 -12.24 -3.64
CA THR A 35 8.28 -12.97 -3.83
C THR A 35 8.07 -14.28 -4.58
N ILE A 36 7.07 -15.09 -4.22
CA ILE A 36 6.76 -16.35 -4.92
C ILE A 36 6.38 -16.09 -6.38
N LEU A 37 5.57 -15.07 -6.65
CA LEU A 37 5.21 -14.68 -8.01
C LEU A 37 6.44 -14.27 -8.83
N LEU A 38 7.33 -13.45 -8.26
CA LEU A 38 8.57 -13.05 -8.93
C LEU A 38 9.48 -14.26 -9.22
N ILE A 39 9.60 -15.21 -8.29
CA ILE A 39 10.36 -16.46 -8.51
C ILE A 39 9.73 -17.27 -9.65
N ARG A 40 8.39 -17.40 -9.70
CA ARG A 40 7.67 -18.07 -10.79
C ARG A 40 8.00 -17.44 -12.15
N TYR A 41 8.15 -16.11 -12.19
CA TYR A 41 8.56 -15.38 -13.39
C TYR A 41 10.08 -15.30 -13.59
N GLN A 42 10.87 -16.14 -12.92
CA GLN A 42 12.32 -16.24 -13.06
C GLN A 42 13.08 -14.98 -12.60
N ALA A 43 12.60 -14.29 -11.56
CA ALA A 43 13.33 -13.15 -10.98
C ALA A 43 14.63 -13.61 -10.33
N ASN A 44 15.69 -12.81 -10.48
CA ASN A 44 16.98 -13.10 -9.84
C ASN A 44 16.97 -12.69 -8.36
N ASN A 45 17.99 -13.14 -7.62
CA ASN A 45 18.12 -12.86 -6.19
C ASN A 45 18.15 -11.36 -5.86
N THR A 46 18.73 -10.53 -6.75
CA THR A 46 18.74 -9.07 -6.58
C THR A 46 17.33 -8.50 -6.62
N MET A 47 16.49 -8.91 -7.57
CA MET A 47 15.10 -8.48 -7.69
C MET A 47 14.26 -8.90 -6.49
N ILE A 48 14.48 -10.11 -5.98
CA ILE A 48 13.83 -10.56 -4.74
C ILE A 48 14.28 -9.73 -3.54
N GLY A 49 15.58 -9.46 -3.41
CA GLY A 49 16.12 -8.60 -2.35
C GLY A 49 15.59 -7.16 -2.39
N LEU A 50 15.28 -6.64 -3.58
CA LEU A 50 14.68 -5.32 -3.74
C LEU A 50 13.29 -5.22 -3.09
N VAL A 51 12.53 -6.30 -2.97
CA VAL A 51 11.17 -6.26 -2.39
C VAL A 51 11.19 -5.70 -0.97
N SER A 52 12.10 -6.21 -0.12
CA SER A 52 12.25 -5.74 1.26
C SER A 52 12.82 -4.32 1.32
N ALA A 53 13.78 -3.98 0.45
CA ALA A 53 14.36 -2.64 0.39
C ALA A 53 13.33 -1.58 -0.04
N ILE A 54 12.48 -1.90 -1.03
CA ILE A 54 11.36 -1.07 -1.46
C ILE A 54 10.37 -0.92 -0.31
N GLN A 55 9.91 -2.03 0.26
CA GLN A 55 8.95 -2.01 1.36
C GLN A 55 9.44 -1.15 2.52
N GLY A 56 10.68 -1.33 2.99
CA GLY A 56 11.23 -0.50 4.07
C GLY A 56 11.43 0.95 3.64
N GLY A 57 12.20 1.19 2.57
CA GLY A 57 12.59 2.54 2.15
C GLY A 57 11.40 3.42 1.79
N THR A 58 10.45 2.88 1.02
CA THR A 58 9.31 3.67 0.54
C THR A 58 8.16 3.75 1.54
N TRP A 59 8.18 2.98 2.63
CA TRP A 59 7.22 3.15 3.72
C TRP A 59 7.56 4.33 4.64
N PHE A 60 8.85 4.58 4.87
CA PHE A 60 9.31 5.59 5.82
C PHE A 60 9.76 6.90 5.17
N LEU A 61 10.58 6.84 4.11
CA LEU A 61 11.14 8.05 3.49
C LEU A 61 10.08 9.02 2.96
N PRO A 62 8.99 8.57 2.31
CA PRO A 62 8.04 9.49 1.69
C PRO A 62 7.10 10.18 2.67
N GLN A 63 7.09 9.80 3.96
CA GLN A 63 6.25 10.42 4.98
C GLN A 63 6.49 11.93 5.08
N ILE A 64 7.72 12.36 4.85
CA ILE A 64 8.10 13.78 4.81
C ILE A 64 7.29 14.53 3.74
N PHE A 65 7.11 13.95 2.55
CA PHE A 65 6.30 14.56 1.48
C PHE A 65 4.82 14.63 1.86
N GLY A 66 4.32 13.64 2.61
CA GLY A 66 2.97 13.64 3.16
C GLY A 66 2.65 14.91 3.96
N LEU A 67 3.57 15.32 4.82
CA LEU A 67 3.39 16.51 5.66
C LEU A 67 3.20 17.78 4.82
N PHE A 68 3.88 17.89 3.68
CA PHE A 68 3.75 19.03 2.76
C PHE A 68 2.51 18.93 1.86
N LEU A 69 2.13 17.73 1.43
CA LEU A 69 0.97 17.51 0.55
C LEU A 69 -0.37 17.65 1.30
N PHE A 70 -0.40 17.28 2.58
CA PHE A 70 -1.63 17.25 3.40
C PHE A 70 -1.60 18.27 4.55
N THR A 71 -1.10 19.47 4.27
CA THR A 71 -1.00 20.59 5.22
C THR A 71 -2.34 21.05 5.78
N SER A 72 -3.40 21.08 4.96
CA SER A 72 -4.71 21.58 5.37
C SER A 72 -5.50 20.55 6.20
N VAL A 73 -5.56 20.75 7.52
CA VAL A 73 -6.33 19.89 8.45
C VAL A 73 -7.81 19.76 8.03
N LYS A 74 -8.43 20.86 7.58
CA LYS A 74 -9.85 20.89 7.18
C LYS A 74 -10.16 19.94 6.02
N ASN A 75 -9.27 19.84 5.04
CA ASN A 75 -9.47 19.04 3.83
C ASN A 75 -8.73 17.70 3.87
N ARG A 76 -7.84 17.50 4.85
CA ARG A 76 -6.96 16.34 4.98
C ARG A 76 -7.70 15.02 4.81
N ARG A 77 -8.82 14.83 5.53
CA ARG A 77 -9.63 13.61 5.42
C ARG A 77 -10.11 13.33 4.00
N ARG A 78 -10.68 14.34 3.34
CA ARG A 78 -11.15 14.20 1.94
C ARG A 78 -9.97 13.89 1.01
N ASN A 79 -8.85 14.59 1.19
CA ASN A 79 -7.67 14.41 0.36
C ASN A 79 -7.04 13.03 0.55
N LEU A 80 -7.00 12.50 1.78
CA LEU A 80 -6.53 11.14 2.06
C LEU A 80 -7.41 10.10 1.36
N VAL A 81 -8.74 10.24 1.43
CA VAL A 81 -9.65 9.34 0.70
C VAL A 81 -9.42 9.43 -0.81
N LEU A 82 -9.31 10.64 -1.35
CA LEU A 82 -9.02 10.84 -2.78
C LEU A 82 -7.67 10.23 -3.17
N TRP A 83 -6.63 10.36 -2.34
CA TRP A 83 -5.32 9.76 -2.59
C TRP A 83 -5.40 8.23 -2.66
N HIS A 84 -6.15 7.61 -1.75
CA HIS A 84 -6.36 6.15 -1.81
C HIS A 84 -7.06 5.75 -3.11
N VAL A 85 -8.15 6.42 -3.46
CA VAL A 85 -8.98 6.07 -4.63
C VAL A 85 -8.27 6.34 -5.96
N LEU A 86 -7.50 7.43 -6.05
CA LEU A 86 -6.89 7.88 -7.30
C LEU A 86 -5.47 7.36 -7.50
N ILE A 87 -4.76 6.98 -6.44
CA ILE A 87 -3.34 6.60 -6.50
C ILE A 87 -3.12 5.19 -5.98
N VAL A 88 -3.44 4.92 -4.70
CA VAL A 88 -3.13 3.63 -4.06
C VAL A 88 -3.88 2.46 -4.71
N ILE A 89 -5.21 2.58 -4.83
CA ILE A 89 -6.08 1.54 -5.39
C ILE A 89 -5.71 1.25 -6.86
N PRO A 90 -5.52 2.26 -7.75
CA PRO A 90 -5.10 2.01 -9.12
C PRO A 90 -3.78 1.23 -9.23
N PHE A 91 -2.75 1.53 -8.43
CA PHE A 91 -1.51 0.74 -8.47
C PHE A 91 -1.74 -0.71 -8.04
N GLN A 92 -2.56 -0.93 -7.02
CA GLN A 92 -2.92 -2.29 -6.58
C GLN A 92 -3.72 -3.04 -7.66
N LEU A 93 -4.67 -2.38 -8.33
CA LEU A 93 -5.43 -2.95 -9.44
C LEU A 93 -4.54 -3.29 -10.63
N LEU A 94 -3.61 -2.40 -10.98
CA LEU A 94 -2.64 -2.63 -12.06
C LEU A 94 -1.75 -3.85 -11.78
N CYS A 95 -1.36 -4.10 -10.52
CA CYS A 95 -0.68 -5.34 -10.15
C CYS A 95 -1.54 -6.57 -10.48
N GLY A 96 -2.83 -6.54 -10.10
CA GLY A 96 -3.77 -7.62 -10.40
C GLY A 96 -3.98 -7.84 -11.89
N ILE A 97 -4.12 -6.76 -12.67
CA ILE A 97 -4.24 -6.81 -14.14
C ILE A 97 -2.97 -7.41 -14.74
N LEU A 98 -1.79 -7.01 -14.27
CA LEU A 98 -0.53 -7.51 -14.80
C LEU A 98 -0.37 -9.03 -14.55
N VAL A 99 -0.77 -9.51 -13.36
CA VAL A 99 -0.81 -10.96 -13.07
C VAL A 99 -1.86 -11.67 -13.92
N PHE A 100 -3.03 -11.07 -14.14
CA PHE A 100 -4.07 -11.67 -14.98
C PHE A 100 -3.61 -11.86 -16.43
N LEU A 101 -2.75 -10.96 -16.93
CA LEU A 101 -2.16 -11.02 -18.26
C LEU A 101 -0.92 -11.92 -18.34
N GLU A 102 -0.64 -12.76 -17.33
CA GLU A 102 0.59 -13.57 -17.27
C GLU A 102 0.83 -14.45 -18.50
N ASN A 103 -0.25 -14.97 -19.11
CA ASN A 103 -0.15 -15.84 -20.29
C ASN A 103 0.07 -15.05 -21.60
N MET A 104 -0.06 -13.73 -21.57
CA MET A 104 0.06 -12.86 -22.74
C MET A 104 1.35 -12.05 -22.76
N LEU A 105 2.08 -12.00 -21.64
CA LEU A 105 3.25 -11.14 -21.44
C LEU A 105 4.50 -11.96 -21.20
N ASP A 106 5.64 -11.47 -21.72
CA ASP A 106 6.93 -12.07 -21.42
C ASP A 106 7.26 -11.92 -19.92
N PRO A 107 7.86 -12.95 -19.27
CA PRO A 107 8.27 -12.89 -17.86
C PRO A 107 9.16 -11.69 -17.51
N PHE A 108 9.93 -11.15 -18.46
CA PHE A 108 10.67 -9.90 -18.28
C PHE A 108 9.76 -8.73 -17.88
N TRP A 109 8.66 -8.51 -18.60
CA TRP A 109 7.73 -7.41 -18.34
C TRP A 109 6.93 -7.63 -17.06
N LEU A 110 6.57 -8.88 -16.77
CA LEU A 110 5.89 -9.23 -15.53
C LEU A 110 6.74 -8.89 -14.31
N ARG A 111 8.03 -9.29 -14.30
CA ARG A 111 8.92 -9.02 -13.17
C ARG A 111 9.12 -7.53 -12.91
N TRP A 112 9.50 -6.77 -13.94
CA TRP A 112 9.78 -5.35 -13.78
C TRP A 112 8.52 -4.52 -13.55
N GLY A 113 7.44 -4.84 -14.27
CA GLY A 113 6.16 -4.18 -14.10
C GLY A 113 5.62 -4.38 -12.70
N LEU A 114 5.69 -5.62 -12.17
CA LEU A 114 5.28 -5.90 -10.81
C LEU A 114 6.14 -5.12 -9.81
N ILE A 115 7.48 -5.19 -9.89
CA ILE A 115 8.37 -4.47 -8.96
C ILE A 115 8.11 -2.96 -8.98
N PHE A 116 7.91 -2.40 -10.17
CA PHE A 116 7.60 -0.98 -10.32
C PHE A 116 6.27 -0.61 -9.68
N LEU A 117 5.19 -1.32 -10.01
CA LEU A 117 3.85 -1.06 -9.45
C LEU A 117 3.84 -1.26 -7.94
N PHE A 118 4.56 -2.27 -7.46
CA PHE A 118 4.80 -2.51 -6.04
C PHE A 118 5.49 -1.34 -5.35
N ALA A 119 6.57 -0.82 -5.95
CA ALA A 119 7.26 0.36 -5.44
C ALA A 119 6.36 1.59 -5.44
N MET A 120 5.56 1.80 -6.49
CA MET A 120 4.63 2.93 -6.55
C MET A 120 3.51 2.80 -5.51
N PHE A 121 2.98 1.60 -5.29
CA PHE A 121 2.01 1.34 -4.23
C PHE A 121 2.59 1.66 -2.85
N TYR A 122 3.76 1.12 -2.50
CA TYR A 122 4.38 1.37 -1.19
C TYR A 122 4.82 2.82 -1.01
N LEU A 123 5.35 3.47 -2.05
CA LEU A 123 5.65 4.90 -2.04
C LEU A 123 4.39 5.71 -1.74
N SER A 124 3.29 5.41 -2.44
CA SER A 124 2.02 6.12 -2.26
C SER A 124 1.43 5.92 -0.86
N MET A 125 1.59 4.73 -0.28
CA MET A 125 1.23 4.44 1.11
C MET A 125 2.14 5.17 2.10
N GLY A 126 3.45 5.17 1.89
CA GLY A 126 4.41 5.87 2.73
C GLY A 126 4.15 7.38 2.79
N VAL A 127 3.71 7.98 1.68
CA VAL A 127 3.31 9.40 1.65
C VAL A 127 2.16 9.69 2.63
N ILE A 128 1.19 8.79 2.77
CA ILE A 128 0.00 9.05 3.60
C ILE A 128 0.09 8.52 5.02
N VAL A 129 0.93 7.51 5.27
CA VAL A 129 1.02 6.84 6.58
C VAL A 129 1.33 7.81 7.71
N GLY A 130 2.28 8.73 7.54
CA GLY A 130 2.63 9.71 8.58
C GLY A 130 1.47 10.64 8.92
N VAL A 131 0.69 11.04 7.93
CA VAL A 131 -0.47 11.92 8.07
C VAL A 131 -1.68 11.19 8.65
N TRP A 132 -1.78 9.88 8.40
CA TRP A 132 -2.80 9.01 8.94
C TRP A 132 -2.57 8.75 10.44
N CYS A 133 -1.32 8.59 10.88
CA CYS A 133 -0.98 8.42 12.30
C CYS A 133 -1.27 9.67 13.16
N GLU A 134 -1.25 10.89 12.59
CA GLU A 134 -1.69 12.11 13.31
C GLU A 134 -3.22 12.14 13.58
N TRP A 135 -3.96 11.18 13.04
CA TRP A 135 -5.41 11.08 13.14
C TRP A 135 -5.88 10.15 14.28
N LEU A 136 -4.98 9.30 14.80
CA LEU A 136 -5.16 8.45 15.98
C LEU A 136 -4.83 9.23 17.26
#